data_AF-A0A2N5B7U9-F1
#
_entry.id   AF-A0A2N5B7U9-F1
#
_cell.length_a   1.000
_cell.length_b   1.000
_cell.length_c   1.000
_cell.angle_alpha   90.00
_cell.angle_beta   90.00
_cell.angle_gamma   90.00
#
_symmetry.space_group_name_H-M   'P 1'
#
loop_
_entity.id
_entity.type
_entity.pdbx_description
1 polymer ?
#
loop_
_entity_poly.entity_id
_entity_poly.type
_entity_poly.pdbx_seq_one_letter_code
_entity_poly.pdbx_strand_id
1 'polypeptide(L)'
;MFQVARCLNQGIGVEPDSKRADHWLRLACIAKPASSAALFTYGMSHVLGQRADADTAKGVRYIEKAASAGYVKATLELVRIVEHGLTDIKPDLHRAYRLLANSLTEQSDQELYSAYVGFVERHHPITNLLDS
;
A
#
# COMPACT_ATOMS: atom_id res chain seq x y z
N MET A 1 -4.89 9.56 -16.16
CA MET A 1 -4.68 8.11 -16.41
C MET A 1 -5.29 7.24 -15.30
N PHE A 2 -4.92 7.41 -14.02
CA PHE A 2 -5.55 6.68 -12.90
C PHE A 2 -7.08 6.88 -12.80
N GLN A 3 -7.57 8.11 -12.99
CA GLN A 3 -9.01 8.39 -12.96
C GLN A 3 -9.80 7.64 -14.04
N VAL A 4 -9.21 7.43 -15.22
CA VAL A 4 -9.83 6.68 -16.32
C VAL A 4 -9.92 5.20 -15.97
N ALA A 5 -8.87 4.63 -15.39
CA ALA A 5 -8.90 3.26 -14.88
C ALA A 5 -10.00 3.07 -13.81
N ARG A 6 -10.16 4.06 -12.91
CA ARG A 6 -11.22 4.05 -11.90
C ARG A 6 -12.62 4.11 -12.51
N CYS A 7 -12.85 4.97 -13.51
CA CYS A 7 -14.13 5.05 -14.21
C CYS A 7 -14.48 3.74 -14.93
N LEU A 8 -13.50 3.12 -15.61
CA LEU A 8 -13.69 1.84 -16.28
C LEU A 8 -13.96 0.68 -15.32
N ASN A 9 -13.35 0.70 -14.13
CA ASN A 9 -13.59 -0.32 -13.11
C ASN A 9 -14.94 -0.16 -12.41
N GLN A 10 -15.44 1.08 -12.30
CA GLN A 10 -16.73 1.40 -11.68
C GLN A 10 -17.90 1.49 -12.67
N GLY A 11 -17.64 1.42 -13.98
CA GLY A 11 -18.67 1.59 -15.03
C GLY A 11 -19.23 3.02 -15.12
N ILE A 12 -18.48 4.03 -14.65
CA ILE A 12 -18.96 5.42 -14.63
C ILE A 12 -18.79 6.02 -16.03
N GLY A 13 -19.90 6.10 -16.77
CA GLY A 13 -19.99 6.71 -18.11
C GLY A 13 -19.59 5.80 -19.28
N VAL A 14 -19.15 4.56 -19.00
CA VAL A 14 -18.81 3.51 -19.98
C VAL A 14 -19.08 2.14 -19.36
N GLU A 15 -19.35 1.13 -20.20
CA GLU A 15 -19.59 -0.25 -19.73
C GLU A 15 -18.36 -0.80 -18.98
N PRO A 16 -18.55 -1.45 -17.83
CA PRO A 16 -17.44 -1.91 -17.00
C PRO A 16 -16.58 -2.93 -17.75
N ASP A 17 -15.33 -2.58 -18.00
CA ASP A 17 -14.35 -3.42 -18.68
C ASP A 17 -13.10 -3.54 -17.82
N SER A 18 -13.06 -4.62 -17.04
CA SER A 18 -11.97 -4.94 -16.11
C SER A 18 -10.64 -5.07 -16.84
N LYS A 19 -10.63 -5.55 -18.09
CA LYS A 19 -9.39 -5.71 -18.89
C LYS A 19 -8.84 -4.37 -19.33
N ARG A 20 -9.71 -3.44 -19.75
CA ARG A 20 -9.30 -2.07 -20.06
C ARG A 20 -8.89 -1.31 -18.82
N ALA A 21 -9.63 -1.42 -17.71
CA ALA A 21 -9.26 -0.80 -16.44
C ALA A 21 -7.82 -1.21 -16.04
N ASP A 22 -7.51 -2.49 -16.13
CA ASP A 22 -6.17 -3.04 -15.91
C ASP A 22 -5.10 -2.47 -16.83
N HIS A 23 -5.42 -2.32 -18.12
CA HIS A 23 -4.51 -1.73 -19.08
C HIS A 23 -4.15 -0.29 -18.71
N TRP A 24 -5.16 0.52 -18.40
CA TRP A 24 -4.96 1.91 -17.98
C TRP A 24 -4.26 2.03 -16.63
N LEU A 25 -4.49 1.09 -15.72
CA LEU A 25 -3.85 1.05 -14.41
C LEU A 25 -2.36 0.70 -14.52
N ARG A 26 -1.99 -0.24 -15.41
CA ARG A 26 -0.59 -0.51 -15.77
C ARG A 26 0.08 0.71 -16.39
N LEU A 27 -0.59 1.39 -17.32
CA LEU A 27 -0.07 2.62 -17.92
C LEU A 27 0.19 3.70 -16.85
N ALA A 28 -0.72 3.85 -15.88
CA ALA A 28 -0.55 4.81 -14.78
C ALA A 28 0.61 4.45 -13.82
N CYS A 29 1.01 3.17 -13.75
CA CYS A 29 2.18 2.72 -12.98
C CYS A 29 3.52 3.00 -13.69
N ILE A 30 3.56 2.97 -15.03
CA ILE A 30 4.77 3.23 -15.82
C ILE A 30 4.92 4.70 -16.27
N ALA A 31 3.87 5.51 -16.11
CA ALA A 31 3.89 6.94 -16.39
C ALA A 31 4.96 7.66 -15.53
N LYS A 32 5.48 8.80 -16.02
CA LYS A 32 6.37 9.68 -15.26
C LYS A 32 5.71 11.06 -15.08
N PRO A 33 5.44 11.51 -13.84
CA PRO A 33 5.60 10.77 -12.58
C PRO A 33 4.59 9.63 -12.44
N ALA A 34 5.02 8.52 -11.83
CA ALA A 34 4.15 7.38 -11.58
C ALA A 34 3.12 7.76 -10.51
N SER A 35 1.86 7.41 -10.73
CA SER A 35 0.83 7.71 -9.73
C SER A 35 0.94 6.72 -8.56
N SER A 36 1.28 7.21 -7.37
CA SER A 36 1.38 6.39 -6.17
C SER A 36 0.07 5.67 -5.84
N ALA A 37 -1.08 6.31 -6.14
CA ALA A 37 -2.40 5.68 -6.05
C ALA A 37 -2.59 4.54 -7.05
N ALA A 38 -2.09 4.67 -8.29
CA ALA A 38 -2.15 3.59 -9.27
C ALA A 38 -1.26 2.40 -8.87
N LEU A 39 -0.04 2.68 -8.40
CA LEU A 39 0.86 1.65 -7.87
C LEU A 39 0.21 0.88 -6.71
N PHE A 40 -0.45 1.59 -5.80
CA PHE A 40 -1.19 0.97 -4.70
C PHE A 40 -2.36 0.11 -5.20
N THR A 41 -3.23 0.63 -6.06
CA THR A 41 -4.36 -0.14 -6.58
C THR A 41 -3.90 -1.36 -7.37
N TYR A 42 -2.80 -1.24 -8.12
CA TYR A 42 -2.20 -2.35 -8.85
C TYR A 42 -1.69 -3.42 -7.88
N GLY A 43 -0.96 -3.00 -6.86
CA GLY A 43 -0.44 -3.90 -5.83
C GLY A 43 -1.56 -4.63 -5.08
N MET A 44 -2.59 -3.90 -4.66
CA MET A 44 -3.75 -4.49 -3.99
C MET A 44 -4.50 -5.48 -4.87
N SER A 45 -4.66 -5.21 -6.17
CA SER A 45 -5.31 -6.17 -7.08
C SER A 45 -4.54 -7.50 -7.19
N HIS A 46 -3.20 -7.47 -7.08
CA HIS A 46 -2.36 -8.66 -7.01
C HIS A 46 -2.45 -9.38 -5.66
N VAL A 47 -2.50 -8.64 -4.53
CA VAL A 47 -2.64 -9.22 -3.19
C VAL A 47 -4.02 -9.87 -3.00
N LEU A 48 -5.07 -9.23 -3.51
CA LEU A 48 -6.46 -9.71 -3.38
C LEU A 48 -6.83 -10.85 -4.34
N GLY A 49 -5.91 -11.30 -5.20
CA GLY A 49 -6.22 -12.38 -6.15
C GLY A 49 -7.17 -11.98 -7.28
N GLN A 50 -7.42 -10.69 -7.48
CA GLN A 50 -8.43 -10.20 -8.45
C GLN A 50 -7.98 -10.30 -9.91
N ARG A 51 -6.70 -10.63 -10.14
CA ARG A 51 -6.10 -10.75 -11.46
C ARG A 51 -5.87 -12.21 -11.79
N ALA A 52 -6.00 -12.56 -13.07
CA ALA A 52 -5.62 -13.89 -13.56
C ALA A 52 -4.11 -14.19 -13.35
N ASP A 53 -3.28 -13.14 -13.29
CA ASP A 53 -1.84 -13.18 -13.00
C ASP A 53 -1.51 -12.74 -11.56
N ALA A 54 -2.45 -12.89 -10.63
CA ALA A 54 -2.27 -12.47 -9.25
C ALA A 54 -1.06 -13.17 -8.60
N ASP A 55 -0.27 -12.38 -7.92
CA ASP A 55 0.95 -12.81 -7.27
C ASP A 55 1.15 -11.86 -6.09
N THR A 56 0.87 -12.39 -4.90
CA THR A 56 0.90 -11.61 -3.65
C THR A 56 2.25 -10.95 -3.45
N ALA A 57 3.35 -11.64 -3.79
CA ALA A 57 4.71 -11.11 -3.74
C ALA A 57 4.91 -9.87 -4.61
N LYS A 58 4.44 -9.94 -5.85
CA LYS A 58 4.49 -8.80 -6.76
C LYS A 58 3.61 -7.67 -6.24
N GLY A 59 2.44 -8.00 -5.71
CA GLY A 59 1.51 -7.05 -5.10
C GLY A 59 2.16 -6.24 -3.99
N VAL A 60 2.81 -6.90 -3.03
CA VAL A 60 3.53 -6.22 -1.94
C VAL A 60 4.61 -5.28 -2.48
N ARG A 61 5.40 -5.69 -3.48
CA ARG A 61 6.43 -4.83 -4.09
C ARG A 61 5.86 -3.56 -4.74
N TYR A 62 4.67 -3.62 -5.32
CA TYR A 62 4.01 -2.42 -5.86
C TYR A 62 3.48 -1.50 -4.75
N ILE A 63 2.97 -2.07 -3.65
CA ILE A 63 2.57 -1.33 -2.46
C ILE A 63 3.79 -0.65 -1.82
N GLU A 64 4.93 -1.34 -1.71
CA GLU A 64 6.19 -0.75 -1.22
C GLU A 64 6.65 0.46 -2.05
N LYS A 65 6.51 0.38 -3.38
CA LYS A 65 6.82 1.51 -4.26
C LYS A 65 5.88 2.68 -4.04
N ALA A 66 4.58 2.42 -3.86
CA ALA A 66 3.61 3.46 -3.54
C ALA A 66 3.91 4.11 -2.18
N ALA A 67 4.25 3.31 -1.17
CA ALA A 67 4.65 3.80 0.16
C ALA A 67 5.95 4.63 0.10
N SER A 68 6.94 4.19 -0.69
CA SER A 68 8.19 4.94 -0.92
C SER A 68 7.98 6.25 -1.66
N ALA A 69 6.87 6.38 -2.40
CA ALA A 69 6.45 7.61 -3.06
C ALA A 69 5.55 8.49 -2.16
N GLY A 70 5.52 8.24 -0.85
CA GLY A 70 4.76 9.03 0.13
C GLY A 70 3.25 8.72 0.17
N TYR A 71 2.79 7.61 -0.42
CA TYR A 71 1.37 7.27 -0.38
C TYR A 71 0.98 6.64 0.96
N VAL A 72 0.44 7.46 1.85
CA VAL A 72 -0.01 7.12 3.21
C VAL A 72 -0.77 5.80 3.29
N LYS A 73 -1.77 5.61 2.41
CA LYS A 73 -2.58 4.38 2.39
C LYS A 73 -1.76 3.14 2.03
N ALA A 74 -0.76 3.25 1.16
CA ALA A 74 0.12 2.12 0.87
C ALA A 74 1.00 1.77 2.06
N THR A 75 1.50 2.76 2.79
CA THR A 75 2.33 2.53 3.99
C THR A 75 1.53 1.82 5.08
N LEU A 76 0.26 2.23 5.29
CA LEU A 76 -0.65 1.57 6.24
C LEU A 76 -0.94 0.11 5.86
N GLU A 77 -1.28 -0.14 4.59
CA GLU A 77 -1.52 -1.52 4.13
C GLU A 77 -0.27 -2.37 4.17
N LEU A 78 0.91 -1.81 3.88
CA LEU A 78 2.17 -2.53 4.02
C LEU A 78 2.38 -2.99 5.48
N VAL A 79 2.13 -2.12 6.45
CA VAL A 79 2.18 -2.48 7.87
C VAL A 79 1.17 -3.57 8.20
N ARG A 80 -0.07 -3.48 7.72
CA ARG A 80 -1.08 -4.54 7.94
C ARG A 80 -0.65 -5.88 7.35
N ILE A 81 -0.13 -5.89 6.12
CA ILE A 81 0.35 -7.11 5.44
C ILE A 81 1.48 -7.76 6.24
N VAL A 82 2.41 -6.94 6.75
CA VAL A 82 3.53 -7.39 7.60
C VAL A 82 3.02 -7.95 8.93
N GLU A 83 2.14 -7.23 9.63
CA GLU A 83 1.60 -7.62 10.94
C GLU A 83 0.81 -8.93 10.89
N HIS A 84 0.00 -9.11 9.84
CA HIS A 84 -0.84 -10.30 9.68
C HIS A 84 -0.08 -11.47 9.05
N GLY A 85 1.19 -11.29 8.65
CA GLY A 85 1.97 -12.33 7.97
C GLY A 85 1.27 -12.85 6.71
N LEU A 86 0.54 -11.97 6.01
CA LEU A 86 -0.34 -12.33 4.88
C LEU A 86 0.43 -12.88 3.65
N THR A 87 1.75 -12.89 3.69
CA THR A 87 2.62 -13.40 2.62
C THR A 87 3.73 -14.27 3.19
N ASP A 88 4.08 -15.36 2.49
CA ASP A 88 5.29 -16.18 2.76
C ASP A 88 6.60 -15.38 2.64
N ILE A 89 6.50 -14.18 2.06
CA ILE A 89 7.55 -13.17 2.12
C ILE A 89 7.42 -12.48 3.46
N LYS A 90 8.40 -12.66 4.34
CA LYS A 90 8.61 -11.78 5.49
C LYS A 90 8.97 -10.41 4.94
N PRO A 91 8.03 -9.46 4.83
CA PRO A 91 8.38 -8.13 4.37
C PRO A 91 9.20 -7.50 5.49
N ASP A 92 10.20 -6.69 5.13
CA ASP A 92 11.11 -6.14 6.12
C ASP A 92 10.35 -5.14 7.01
N LEU A 93 10.00 -5.63 8.20
CA LEU A 93 9.23 -4.96 9.22
C LEU A 93 9.87 -3.60 9.53
N HIS A 94 11.19 -3.58 9.75
CA HIS A 94 11.94 -2.34 9.99
C HIS A 94 11.87 -1.36 8.83
N ARG A 95 11.85 -1.85 7.59
CA ARG A 95 11.76 -0.99 6.41
C ARG A 95 10.38 -0.36 6.25
N ALA A 96 9.30 -1.12 6.47
CA ALA A 96 7.94 -0.60 6.44
C ALA A 96 7.74 0.51 7.49
N TYR A 97 8.24 0.31 8.71
CA TYR A 97 8.17 1.34 9.75
C TYR A 97 9.08 2.53 9.51
N ARG A 98 10.25 2.34 8.90
CA ARG A 98 11.10 3.48 8.52
C ARG A 98 10.41 4.37 7.49
N LEU A 99 9.71 3.76 6.53
CA LEU A 99 8.87 4.50 5.57
C LEU A 99 7.72 5.23 6.28
N LEU A 100 7.10 4.60 7.27
CA LEU A 100 6.03 5.21 8.07
C LEU A 100 6.54 6.38 8.92
N ALA A 101 7.69 6.23 9.59
CA ALA A 101 8.36 7.29 10.34
C ALA A 101 8.75 8.47 9.44
N ASN A 102 9.26 8.21 8.23
CA ASN A 102 9.56 9.26 7.26
C ASN A 102 8.29 9.95 6.72
N SER A 103 7.18 9.20 6.59
CA SER A 103 5.90 9.76 6.14
C SER A 103 5.28 10.68 7.21
N LEU A 104 5.44 10.35 8.49
CA LEU A 104 4.96 11.14 9.64
C LEU A 104 5.58 12.54 9.71
N THR A 105 6.82 12.71 9.22
CA THR A 105 7.48 14.02 9.18
C THR A 105 7.00 14.92 8.04
N GLU A 106 6.49 14.35 6.94
CA GLU A 106 6.03 15.13 5.77
C GLU A 106 4.52 15.42 5.80
N GLN A 107 3.70 14.53 6.39
CA GLN A 107 2.25 14.66 6.44
C GLN A 107 1.74 14.17 7.80
N SER A 108 1.27 15.13 8.61
CA SER A 108 0.68 14.91 9.93
C SER A 108 -0.70 14.23 9.84
N ASP A 109 -0.76 13.02 9.32
CA ASP A 109 -1.97 12.22 9.29
C ASP A 109 -2.10 11.42 10.59
N GLN A 110 -3.18 11.70 11.32
CA GLN A 110 -3.50 11.09 12.61
C GLN A 110 -3.68 9.56 12.51
N GLU A 111 -4.06 9.06 11.33
CA GLU A 111 -4.15 7.63 11.00
C GLU A 111 -2.77 6.95 10.91
N LEU A 112 -1.75 7.64 10.39
CA LEU A 112 -0.38 7.11 10.38
C LEU A 112 0.19 7.05 11.79
N TYR A 113 -0.08 8.10 12.58
CA TYR A 113 0.41 8.17 13.95
C TYR A 113 -0.21 7.07 14.81
N SER A 114 -1.52 6.83 14.69
CA SER A 114 -2.19 5.75 15.43
C SER A 114 -1.72 4.36 15.00
N ALA A 115 -1.48 4.14 13.69
CA ALA A 115 -0.92 2.88 13.21
C ALA A 115 0.53 2.67 13.69
N TYR A 116 1.34 3.72 13.73
CA TYR A 116 2.69 3.68 14.27
C TYR A 116 2.70 3.36 15.77
N VAL A 117 1.93 4.09 16.56
CA VAL A 117 1.83 3.88 18.02
C VAL A 117 1.30 2.48 18.33
N GLY A 118 0.21 2.06 17.68
CA GLY A 118 -0.36 0.73 17.89
C GLY A 118 0.56 -0.42 17.51
N PHE A 119 1.52 -0.19 16.59
CA PHE A 119 2.58 -1.15 16.32
C PHE A 119 3.67 -1.13 17.40
N VAL A 120 4.18 0.06 17.76
CA VAL A 120 5.20 0.21 18.80
C VAL A 120 4.72 -0.45 20.08
N GLU A 121 3.48 -0.23 20.49
CA GLU A 121 2.90 -0.88 21.67
C GLU A 121 2.84 -2.41 21.57
N ARG A 122 2.58 -2.97 20.38
CA ARG A 122 2.48 -4.41 20.15
C ARG A 122 3.84 -5.12 20.06
N HIS A 123 4.88 -4.44 19.59
CA HIS A 123 6.21 -5.04 19.35
C HIS A 123 7.32 -4.53 20.29
N HIS A 124 7.11 -3.38 20.92
CA HIS A 124 7.91 -2.80 22.00
C HIS A 124 6.95 -2.21 23.05
N PRO A 125 6.30 -3.05 23.86
CA PRO A 125 5.34 -2.56 24.85
C PRO A 125 6.04 -1.54 25.76
N ILE A 126 5.45 -0.34 25.83
CA ILE A 126 5.94 0.81 26.61
C ILE A 126 5.97 0.47 28.12
N THR A 127 5.41 -0.68 28.53
CA THR A 127 5.47 -1.20 29.89
C THR A 127 6.88 -1.47 30.41
N ASN A 128 7.91 -1.55 29.55
CA ASN A 128 9.29 -1.74 29.99
C ASN A 128 10.08 -0.43 30.27
N LEU A 129 9.46 0.74 30.18
CA LEU A 129 10.10 2.03 30.49
C LEU A 129 9.69 2.63 31.84
N LEU A 130 8.82 1.96 32.60
CA LEU A 130 8.39 2.40 33.95
C LEU A 130 8.89 1.49 35.09
N ASP A 131 9.64 0.42 34.79
CA ASP A 131 10.20 -0.51 35.79
C ASP A 131 11.75 -0.48 35.84
N SER A 132 12.37 0.71 35.83
CA SER A 132 13.83 0.86 36.08
C SER A 132 14.16 2.11 36.87
#